data_AF-A0A852VBC6-F1
#
_entry.id   AF-A0A852VBC6-F1
#
_cell.length_a   1.000
_cell.length_b   1.000
_cell.length_c   1.000
_cell.angle_alpha   90.00
_cell.angle_beta   90.00
_cell.angle_gamma   90.00
#
_symmetry.space_group_name_H-M   'P 1'
#
loop_
_entity.id
_entity.type
_entity.pdbx_description
1 polymer ?
#
loop_
_entity_poly.entity_id
_entity_poly.type
_entity_poly.pdbx_seq_one_letter_code
_entity_poly.pdbx_strand_id
1 'polypeptide(L)'
;MIGVIVPLQAQQPDGSALPSHESAPSGAYEEWHSGETVHLIGLPEIKEKEKGLLSISPTALTFASPGGRASVQRAEISNVSTGDVNVETGGTAGKITRAIIPFGGGSALATVTHKQLGLLTIEFRDQRNALHGAVFLLPKDEALQAQQQLGEQTSPHSTEPPQGRCETNGGVLPDSIKVAVITTPGDPVPAEYRMLIYEQLVRRLREEGRFTAVYRDSDDEPEAACPKYHLVLTLDAFKKGNAAVRASTGPVGFFVGATKLKFHVQVQALNGRMLIDKDLKASQRGDTDSLNIADKITKSLTKELEKASMHAARS
;
A
#
# COMPACT_ATOMS: atom_id res chain seq x y z
N MET A 1 91.12 1.46 -20.25
CA MET A 1 90.82 2.13 -18.96
C MET A 1 90.95 3.63 -19.16
N ILE A 2 90.19 4.42 -18.41
CA ILE A 2 89.86 5.85 -18.58
C ILE A 2 88.56 6.03 -19.39
N GLY A 3 87.53 6.47 -18.67
CA GLY A 3 86.18 6.68 -19.18
C GLY A 3 85.97 8.08 -19.74
N VAL A 4 84.81 8.27 -20.39
CA VAL A 4 84.24 9.57 -20.68
C VAL A 4 82.73 9.49 -20.44
N ILE A 5 82.26 10.45 -19.65
CA ILE A 5 80.89 10.76 -19.28
C ILE A 5 80.19 11.40 -20.50
N VAL A 6 78.96 10.98 -20.81
CA VAL A 6 78.07 11.70 -21.74
C VAL A 6 76.79 12.06 -20.99
N PRO A 7 76.30 13.31 -21.11
CA PRO A 7 75.33 13.88 -20.18
C PRO A 7 73.86 13.52 -20.48
N LEU A 8 73.13 13.58 -19.38
CA LEU A 8 71.70 13.50 -19.17
C LEU A 8 70.90 14.45 -20.09
N GLN A 9 69.98 13.90 -20.89
CA GLN A 9 68.90 14.66 -21.51
C GLN A 9 67.58 14.30 -20.83
N ALA A 10 66.89 15.34 -20.34
CA ALA A 10 65.59 15.28 -19.71
C ALA A 10 64.51 14.95 -20.74
N GLN A 11 63.75 13.88 -20.51
CA GLN A 11 62.50 13.59 -21.20
C GLN A 11 61.35 14.27 -20.43
N GLN A 12 60.71 15.23 -21.10
CA GLN A 12 59.41 15.76 -20.67
C GLN A 12 58.34 14.66 -20.80
N PRO A 13 57.50 14.42 -19.78
CA PRO A 13 56.39 13.49 -19.89
C PRO A 13 55.27 14.07 -20.76
N ASP A 14 54.83 13.26 -21.73
CA ASP A 14 53.69 13.48 -22.59
C ASP A 14 52.42 13.82 -21.80
N GLY A 15 51.70 14.84 -22.29
CA GLY A 15 50.39 15.23 -21.81
C GLY A 15 49.39 14.09 -21.98
N SER A 16 49.09 13.41 -20.89
CA SER A 16 47.93 12.52 -20.81
C SER A 16 46.67 13.37 -20.72
N ALA A 17 45.98 13.47 -21.86
CA ALA A 17 44.63 14.00 -21.94
C ALA A 17 43.71 13.18 -21.03
N LEU A 18 43.07 13.86 -20.08
CA LEU A 18 41.97 13.32 -19.29
C LEU A 18 40.87 12.83 -20.24
N PRO A 19 40.28 11.64 -20.04
CA PRO A 19 39.11 11.23 -20.78
C PRO A 19 37.98 12.21 -20.46
N SER A 20 37.51 12.91 -21.48
CA SER A 20 36.30 13.70 -21.47
C SER A 20 35.17 12.85 -20.89
N HIS A 21 34.56 13.29 -19.80
CA HIS A 21 33.30 12.73 -19.32
C HIS A 21 32.30 12.77 -20.47
N GLU A 22 32.01 11.60 -21.03
CA GLU A 22 30.92 11.40 -21.97
C GLU A 22 29.64 11.81 -21.24
N SER A 23 29.14 12.99 -21.58
CA SER A 23 27.88 13.51 -21.11
C SER A 23 26.78 12.51 -21.46
N ALA A 24 26.26 11.84 -20.44
CA ALA A 24 25.11 10.96 -20.57
C ALA A 24 24.00 11.68 -21.36
N PRO A 25 23.31 11.00 -22.28
CA PRO A 25 22.26 11.62 -23.05
C PRO A 25 21.18 12.14 -22.10
N SER A 26 21.01 13.46 -22.09
CA SER A 26 19.88 14.17 -21.47
C SER A 26 18.61 13.89 -22.27
N GLY A 27 18.19 12.62 -22.33
CA GLY A 27 16.82 12.29 -22.65
C GLY A 27 15.97 12.81 -21.51
N ALA A 28 15.23 13.90 -21.73
CA ALA A 28 14.21 14.33 -20.78
C ALA A 28 13.23 13.15 -20.66
N TYR A 29 13.29 12.43 -19.55
CA TYR A 29 12.28 11.44 -19.22
C TYR A 29 10.95 12.17 -19.15
N GLU A 30 9.99 11.75 -19.97
CA GLU A 30 8.68 12.37 -20.02
C GLU A 30 7.97 12.08 -18.68
N GLU A 31 7.64 13.14 -17.93
CA GLU A 31 6.83 13.03 -16.72
C GLU A 31 5.41 12.68 -17.14
N TRP A 32 4.89 11.58 -16.63
CA TRP A 32 3.50 11.20 -16.86
C TRP A 32 2.59 11.83 -15.83
N HIS A 33 1.40 12.21 -16.27
CA HIS A 33 0.36 12.75 -15.40
C HIS A 33 -0.96 12.00 -15.69
N SER A 34 -1.66 11.64 -14.62
CA SER A 34 -3.05 11.17 -14.71
C SER A 34 -3.97 12.29 -15.15
N GLY A 35 -5.19 11.97 -15.57
CA GLY A 35 -6.29 12.94 -15.65
C GLY A 35 -6.73 13.39 -14.25
N GLU A 36 -7.77 12.76 -13.71
CA GLU A 36 -8.13 12.92 -12.29
C GLU A 36 -7.95 11.59 -11.58
N THR A 37 -7.36 11.66 -10.40
CA THR A 37 -7.13 10.52 -9.52
C THR A 37 -7.78 10.76 -8.17
N VAL A 38 -8.25 9.70 -7.53
CA VAL A 38 -8.78 9.73 -6.16
C VAL A 38 -7.84 8.92 -5.28
N HIS A 39 -7.25 9.56 -4.27
CA HIS A 39 -6.52 8.87 -3.22
C HIS A 39 -7.51 8.16 -2.30
N LEU A 40 -7.50 6.82 -2.28
CA LEU A 40 -8.40 6.06 -1.40
C LEU A 40 -7.84 5.92 0.01
N ILE A 41 -6.56 5.59 0.15
CA ILE A 41 -5.83 5.45 1.42
C ILE A 41 -4.32 5.33 1.17
N GLY A 42 -3.51 5.50 2.23
CA GLY A 42 -2.10 5.10 2.28
C GLY A 42 -1.09 6.22 2.14
N LEU A 43 -1.55 7.47 2.00
CA LEU A 43 -0.73 8.67 2.07
C LEU A 43 -1.05 9.44 3.38
N PRO A 44 -0.20 9.36 4.43
CA PRO A 44 -0.50 9.93 5.74
C PRO A 44 -0.80 11.44 5.74
N GLU A 45 -0.21 12.19 4.80
CA GLU A 45 -0.35 13.64 4.65
C GLU A 45 -1.65 14.05 3.93
N ILE A 46 -2.39 13.09 3.34
CA ILE A 46 -3.53 13.36 2.45
C ILE A 46 -4.78 12.69 3.01
N LYS A 47 -5.91 13.39 2.96
CA LYS A 47 -7.17 12.81 3.41
C LYS A 47 -7.63 11.71 2.44
N GLU A 48 -8.33 10.71 2.98
CA GLU A 48 -8.94 9.68 2.16
C GLU A 48 -10.04 10.24 1.26
N LYS A 49 -10.20 9.60 0.10
CA LYS A 49 -11.18 9.93 -0.95
C LYS A 49 -10.98 11.34 -1.51
N GLU A 50 -9.79 11.89 -1.34
CA GLU A 50 -9.44 13.19 -1.86
C GLU A 50 -9.10 13.08 -3.35
N LYS A 51 -9.62 14.04 -4.13
CA LYS A 51 -9.38 14.15 -5.57
C LYS A 51 -8.13 14.97 -5.82
N GLY A 52 -7.33 14.56 -6.80
CA GLY A 52 -6.08 15.21 -7.14
C GLY A 52 -5.48 14.70 -8.45
N LEU A 53 -4.23 15.08 -8.66
CA LEU A 53 -3.41 14.68 -9.79
C LEU A 53 -2.33 13.71 -9.31
N LEU A 54 -2.17 12.61 -10.03
CA LEU A 54 -1.03 11.70 -9.87
C LEU A 54 -0.01 12.01 -10.96
N SER A 55 1.25 12.16 -10.58
CA SER A 55 2.36 12.39 -11.50
C SER A 55 3.47 11.36 -11.25
N ILE A 56 4.09 10.88 -12.32
CA ILE A 56 5.21 9.94 -12.27
C ILE A 56 6.40 10.59 -12.97
N SER A 57 7.43 10.86 -12.18
CA SER A 57 8.75 11.33 -12.63
C SER A 57 9.77 10.19 -12.51
N PRO A 58 11.00 10.34 -13.05
CA PRO A 58 12.06 9.32 -12.92
C PRO A 58 12.39 8.93 -11.48
N THR A 59 12.18 9.85 -10.53
CA THR A 59 12.61 9.68 -9.15
C THR A 59 11.46 9.46 -8.17
N ALA A 60 10.23 9.83 -8.52
CA ALA A 60 9.12 9.81 -7.59
C ALA A 60 7.74 9.69 -8.25
N LEU A 61 6.82 9.10 -7.51
CA LEU A 61 5.38 9.24 -7.66
C LEU A 61 4.90 10.38 -6.76
N THR A 62 4.20 11.38 -7.31
CA THR A 62 3.58 12.46 -6.53
C THR A 62 2.06 12.40 -6.66
N PHE A 63 1.35 12.55 -5.54
CA PHE A 63 -0.05 12.91 -5.52
C PHE A 63 -0.21 14.35 -5.00
N ALA A 64 -0.94 15.19 -5.74
CA ALA A 64 -1.22 16.57 -5.37
C ALA A 64 -2.72 16.87 -5.40
N SER A 65 -3.23 17.50 -4.34
CA SER A 65 -4.63 17.88 -4.19
C SER A 65 -4.75 19.24 -3.47
N PRO A 66 -5.94 19.84 -3.42
CA PRO A 66 -6.14 21.09 -2.66
C PRO A 66 -5.82 20.97 -1.16
N GLY A 67 -5.94 19.78 -0.58
CA GLY A 67 -5.64 19.50 0.82
C GLY A 67 -4.18 19.16 1.13
N GLY A 68 -3.34 18.95 0.12
CA GLY A 68 -1.91 18.69 0.35
C GLY A 68 -1.17 18.06 -0.83
N ARG A 69 0.09 17.69 -0.57
CA ARG A 69 0.93 16.96 -1.52
C ARG A 69 1.67 15.86 -0.77
N ALA A 70 1.74 14.68 -1.38
CA ALA A 70 2.58 13.57 -0.92
C ALA A 70 3.44 13.06 -2.07
N SER A 71 4.66 12.63 -1.74
CA SER A 71 5.62 12.09 -2.71
C SER A 71 6.20 10.80 -2.18
N VAL A 72 6.21 9.76 -3.02
CA VAL A 72 6.84 8.48 -2.74
C VAL A 72 8.01 8.33 -3.69
N GLN A 73 9.22 8.22 -3.15
CA GLN A 73 10.41 8.01 -3.95
C GLN A 73 10.33 6.65 -4.64
N ARG A 74 10.66 6.59 -5.92
CA ARG A 74 10.57 5.38 -6.73
C ARG A 74 11.44 4.24 -6.17
N ALA A 75 12.58 4.60 -5.58
CA ALA A 75 13.47 3.65 -4.90
C ALA A 75 12.84 2.96 -3.69
N GLU A 76 11.82 3.56 -3.07
CA GLU A 76 11.11 3.01 -1.92
C GLU A 76 9.90 2.15 -2.31
N ILE A 77 9.53 2.13 -3.59
CA ILE A 77 8.40 1.35 -4.11
C ILE A 77 8.86 -0.08 -4.32
N SER A 78 8.30 -1.00 -3.54
CA SER A 78 8.61 -2.43 -3.60
C SER A 78 7.70 -3.20 -4.55
N ASN A 79 6.47 -2.72 -4.76
CA ASN A 79 5.52 -3.37 -5.65
C ASN A 79 4.52 -2.38 -6.25
N VAL A 80 4.06 -2.66 -7.47
CA VAL A 80 3.00 -1.90 -8.15
C VAL A 80 2.06 -2.87 -8.85
N SER A 81 0.77 -2.68 -8.64
CA SER A 81 -0.26 -3.56 -9.18
C SER A 81 -1.52 -2.80 -9.54
N THR A 82 -2.32 -3.39 -10.44
CA THR A 82 -3.61 -2.86 -10.84
C THR A 82 -4.74 -3.84 -10.54
N GLY A 83 -5.85 -3.31 -10.06
CA GLY A 83 -7.13 -4.02 -9.93
C GLY A 83 -8.23 -3.35 -10.75
N ASP A 84 -9.37 -4.02 -10.88
CA ASP A 84 -10.54 -3.53 -11.60
C ASP A 84 -11.70 -3.23 -10.66
N VAL A 85 -12.39 -2.11 -10.91
CA VAL A 85 -13.68 -1.75 -10.28
C VAL A 85 -14.76 -1.70 -11.35
N ASN A 86 -15.75 -2.58 -11.23
CA ASN A 86 -16.96 -2.49 -12.06
C ASN A 86 -17.88 -1.38 -11.51
N VAL A 87 -18.76 -0.82 -12.32
CA VAL A 87 -19.74 0.17 -11.83
C VAL A 87 -21.14 -0.23 -12.31
N GLU A 88 -21.96 -0.79 -11.41
CA GLU A 88 -23.37 -1.03 -11.68
C GLU A 88 -24.15 0.31 -11.70
N THR A 89 -24.80 0.61 -12.84
CA THR A 89 -25.62 1.81 -13.03
C THR A 89 -26.98 1.62 -12.33
N GLY A 90 -27.07 1.92 -11.04
CA GLY A 90 -28.39 1.96 -10.35
C GLY A 90 -28.46 1.66 -8.84
N GLY A 91 -27.35 1.34 -8.16
CA GLY A 91 -27.35 1.04 -6.72
C GLY A 91 -26.69 2.10 -5.83
N THR A 92 -26.38 1.78 -4.57
CA THR A 92 -25.54 2.61 -3.67
C THR A 92 -24.15 2.86 -4.28
N ALA A 93 -23.66 1.95 -5.12
CA ALA A 93 -22.51 2.14 -6.00
C ALA A 93 -22.69 3.36 -6.94
N GLY A 94 -23.90 3.62 -7.44
CA GLY A 94 -24.28 4.81 -8.20
C GLY A 94 -24.24 6.12 -7.40
N LYS A 95 -24.31 6.08 -6.06
CA LYS A 95 -24.11 7.26 -5.20
C LYS A 95 -22.62 7.55 -4.99
N ILE A 96 -21.81 6.51 -4.82
CA ILE A 96 -20.36 6.64 -4.71
C ILE A 96 -19.78 7.09 -6.06
N THR A 97 -20.19 6.51 -7.18
CA THR A 97 -19.73 7.01 -8.49
C THR A 97 -20.24 8.41 -8.80
N ARG A 98 -21.48 8.79 -8.49
CA ARG A 98 -21.88 10.22 -8.63
C ARG A 98 -21.04 11.19 -7.78
N ALA A 99 -20.51 10.75 -6.65
CA ALA A 99 -19.67 11.58 -5.77
C ALA A 99 -18.18 11.59 -6.16
N ILE A 100 -17.70 10.55 -6.84
CA ILE A 100 -16.27 10.34 -7.13
C ILE A 100 -15.96 10.16 -8.63
N ILE A 101 -16.94 10.32 -9.53
CA ILE A 101 -16.68 10.43 -10.98
C ILE A 101 -15.87 11.71 -11.19
N PRO A 102 -14.73 11.64 -11.89
CA PRO A 102 -13.91 12.80 -12.22
C PRO A 102 -14.46 13.92 -13.07
N PHE A 103 -15.73 13.86 -13.42
CA PHE A 103 -16.30 14.75 -14.39
C PHE A 103 -17.67 15.18 -13.88
N GLY A 104 -17.69 16.43 -13.42
CA GLY A 104 -18.82 17.32 -13.18
C GLY A 104 -20.20 16.70 -13.05
N GLY A 105 -20.80 16.87 -11.87
CA GLY A 105 -22.24 16.78 -11.68
C GLY A 105 -22.95 17.71 -12.68
N GLY A 106 -23.61 17.10 -13.66
CA GLY A 106 -24.40 17.79 -14.66
C GLY A 106 -25.30 16.78 -15.35
N SER A 107 -26.57 16.77 -14.95
CA SER A 107 -27.65 16.02 -15.58
C SER A 107 -27.80 16.43 -17.05
N ALA A 108 -27.04 15.83 -17.98
CA ALA A 108 -27.29 15.97 -19.43
C ALA A 108 -26.59 14.96 -20.37
N LEU A 109 -25.64 14.12 -19.93
CA LEU A 109 -24.96 13.19 -20.86
C LEU A 109 -24.94 11.77 -20.30
N ALA A 110 -26.09 11.11 -20.40
CA ALA A 110 -26.25 9.67 -20.26
C ALA A 110 -25.88 8.93 -21.57
N THR A 111 -24.87 9.40 -22.29
CA THR A 111 -24.28 8.65 -23.41
C THR A 111 -23.13 7.79 -22.89
N VAL A 112 -23.51 6.58 -22.49
CA VAL A 112 -22.74 5.33 -22.49
C VAL A 112 -21.30 5.46 -22.98
N THR A 113 -20.41 5.98 -22.13
CA THR A 113 -19.01 5.57 -22.16
C THR A 113 -18.85 4.70 -20.93
N HIS A 114 -18.67 3.39 -21.16
CA HIS A 114 -18.27 2.44 -20.13
C HIS A 114 -16.87 2.83 -19.64
N LYS A 115 -16.74 3.93 -18.88
CA LYS A 115 -15.46 4.34 -18.29
C LYS A 115 -15.11 3.31 -17.22
N GLN A 116 -14.29 2.34 -17.61
CA GLN A 116 -13.75 1.32 -16.72
C GLN A 116 -12.79 2.02 -15.76
N LEU A 117 -13.00 1.82 -14.46
CA LEU A 117 -12.13 2.36 -13.43
C LEU A 117 -11.14 1.27 -13.00
N GLY A 118 -9.88 1.67 -12.85
CA GLY A 118 -8.81 0.86 -12.30
C GLY A 118 -8.48 1.29 -10.87
N LEU A 119 -7.95 0.34 -10.10
CA LEU A 119 -7.29 0.59 -8.84
C LEU A 119 -5.79 0.46 -9.05
N LEU A 120 -5.02 1.53 -8.90
CA LEU A 120 -3.56 1.44 -8.81
C LEU A 120 -3.17 1.27 -7.35
N THR A 121 -2.45 0.21 -7.02
CA THR A 121 -1.91 -0.05 -5.69
C THR A 121 -0.39 -0.03 -5.75
N ILE A 122 0.23 0.80 -4.92
CA ILE A 122 1.68 0.79 -4.69
C ILE A 122 1.95 0.29 -3.28
N GLU A 123 2.95 -0.56 -3.11
CA GLU A 123 3.53 -0.92 -1.82
C GLU A 123 4.88 -0.20 -1.72
N PHE A 124 5.13 0.49 -0.62
CA PHE A 124 6.34 1.27 -0.43
C PHE A 124 6.76 1.31 1.04
N ARG A 125 8.00 1.74 1.29
CA ARG A 125 8.53 1.94 2.64
C ARG A 125 8.75 3.43 2.90
N ASP A 126 8.48 3.88 4.12
CA ASP A 126 8.81 5.26 4.49
C ASP A 126 10.26 5.37 4.98
N GLN A 127 10.67 6.57 5.40
CA GLN A 127 12.03 6.83 5.90
C GLN A 127 12.41 6.01 7.15
N ARG A 128 11.42 5.41 7.82
CA ARG A 128 11.61 4.52 8.98
C ARG A 128 11.46 3.06 8.59
N ASN A 129 11.56 2.76 7.28
CA ASN A 129 11.41 1.43 6.71
C ASN A 129 10.02 0.82 6.90
N ALA A 130 9.06 1.57 7.45
CA ALA A 130 7.73 1.06 7.76
C ALA A 130 6.95 0.77 6.48
N LEU A 131 6.31 -0.39 6.40
CA LEU A 131 5.50 -0.77 5.24
C LEU A 131 4.23 0.08 5.12
N HIS A 132 4.01 0.67 3.95
CA HIS A 132 2.78 1.33 3.54
C HIS A 132 2.26 0.77 2.21
N GLY A 133 0.96 0.90 1.99
CA GLY A 133 0.34 0.71 0.69
C GLY A 133 -0.55 1.88 0.32
N ALA A 134 -0.33 2.54 -0.81
CA ALA A 134 -1.26 3.57 -1.30
C ALA A 134 -2.13 3.04 -2.44
N VAL A 135 -3.42 3.35 -2.38
CA VAL A 135 -4.42 2.88 -3.35
C VAL A 135 -5.12 4.07 -3.98
N PHE A 136 -5.14 4.10 -5.30
CA PHE A 136 -5.72 5.17 -6.10
C PHE A 136 -6.80 4.63 -7.02
N LEU A 137 -7.86 5.42 -7.22
CA LEU A 137 -8.89 5.16 -8.22
C LEU A 137 -8.72 6.15 -9.38
N LEU A 138 -8.58 5.63 -10.59
CA LEU A 138 -8.33 6.39 -11.82
C LEU A 138 -8.85 5.60 -13.04
N PRO A 139 -8.89 6.17 -14.25
CA PRO A 139 -9.23 5.42 -15.46
C PRO A 139 -8.35 4.16 -15.61
N LYS A 140 -8.95 3.05 -16.06
CA LYS A 140 -8.25 1.76 -16.10
C LYS A 140 -6.99 1.78 -16.97
N ASP A 141 -7.04 2.46 -18.10
CA ASP A 141 -5.93 2.68 -19.00
C ASP A 141 -4.81 3.48 -18.34
N GLU A 142 -5.15 4.53 -17.59
CA GLU A 142 -4.17 5.31 -16.81
C GLU A 142 -3.53 4.48 -15.68
N ALA A 143 -4.30 3.63 -14.99
CA ALA A 143 -3.75 2.73 -13.97
C ALA A 143 -2.73 1.74 -14.57
N LEU A 144 -3.03 1.19 -15.76
CA LEU A 144 -2.12 0.30 -16.48
C LEU A 144 -0.85 1.03 -16.95
N GLN A 145 -0.98 2.25 -17.47
CA GLN A 145 0.17 3.08 -17.85
C GLN A 145 1.05 3.39 -16.64
N ALA A 146 0.45 3.79 -15.51
CA ALA A 146 1.17 4.05 -14.27
C ALA A 146 1.93 2.81 -13.78
N GLN A 147 1.31 1.62 -13.85
CA GLN A 147 1.98 0.37 -13.50
C GLN A 147 3.17 0.09 -14.41
N GLN A 148 3.03 0.29 -15.73
CA GLN A 148 4.14 0.09 -16.68
C GLN A 148 5.32 1.00 -16.34
N GLN A 149 5.07 2.29 -16.11
CA GLN A 149 6.13 3.25 -15.83
C GLN A 149 6.84 3.03 -14.49
N LEU A 150 6.14 2.52 -13.47
CA LEU A 150 6.74 2.25 -12.16
C LEU A 150 7.36 0.84 -12.09
N GLY A 151 6.78 -0.13 -12.81
CA GLY A 151 7.17 -1.54 -12.78
C GLY A 151 8.50 -1.84 -13.45
N GLU A 152 8.97 -0.97 -14.35
CA GLU A 152 10.27 -1.13 -15.01
C GLU A 152 11.48 -1.07 -14.05
N GLN A 153 11.30 -0.60 -12.82
CA GLN A 153 12.39 -0.38 -11.86
C GLN A 153 12.13 -0.95 -10.45
N THR A 154 11.10 -1.77 -10.25
CA THR A 154 10.87 -2.37 -8.93
C THR A 154 11.98 -3.37 -8.62
N SER A 155 12.82 -3.02 -7.64
CA SER A 155 13.82 -3.95 -7.13
C SER A 155 13.13 -4.90 -6.14
N PRO A 156 13.27 -6.22 -6.28
CA PRO A 156 12.82 -7.14 -5.25
C PRO A 156 13.64 -6.87 -3.99
N HIS A 157 13.06 -6.17 -3.02
CA HIS A 157 13.67 -6.07 -1.71
C HIS A 157 13.48 -7.41 -1.02
N SER A 158 14.60 -8.02 -0.61
CA SER A 158 14.54 -9.17 0.29
C SER A 158 13.94 -8.70 1.60
N THR A 159 12.72 -9.13 1.87
CA THR A 159 12.11 -9.09 3.20
C THR A 159 12.80 -10.14 4.06
N GLU A 160 14.08 -9.96 4.35
CA GLU A 160 14.62 -10.62 5.53
C GLU A 160 14.06 -9.82 6.72
N PRO A 161 13.17 -10.42 7.53
CA PRO A 161 12.65 -9.70 8.68
C PRO A 161 13.86 -9.31 9.53
N PRO A 162 14.04 -8.02 9.89
CA PRO A 162 15.02 -7.69 10.90
C PRO A 162 14.62 -8.50 12.13
N GLN A 163 15.40 -9.52 12.45
CA GLN A 163 15.32 -10.25 13.71
C GLN A 163 15.89 -9.33 14.78
N GLY A 164 15.25 -8.18 14.96
CA GLY A 164 15.44 -7.32 16.11
C GLY A 164 14.98 -8.14 17.30
N ARG A 165 15.93 -8.83 17.93
CA ARG A 165 15.71 -9.41 19.25
C ARG A 165 15.32 -8.24 20.13
N CYS A 166 14.27 -8.41 20.91
CA CYS A 166 14.02 -7.51 22.03
C CYS A 166 15.22 -7.56 22.96
N GLU A 167 16.16 -6.64 22.78
CA GLU A 167 17.22 -6.43 23.74
C GLU A 167 16.53 -5.91 25.00
N THR A 168 16.58 -6.72 26.05
CA THR A 168 15.85 -6.56 27.32
C THR A 168 16.13 -5.25 28.06
N ASN A 169 16.99 -4.39 27.52
CA ASN A 169 17.37 -3.10 28.09
C ASN A 169 16.43 -1.96 27.68
N GLY A 170 15.72 -2.07 26.54
CA GLY A 170 14.80 -1.02 26.04
C GLY A 170 13.44 -0.98 26.74
N GLY A 171 13.12 -2.02 27.53
CA GLY A 171 11.81 -2.18 28.14
C GLY A 171 10.70 -2.49 27.12
N VAL A 172 9.65 -3.18 27.58
CA VAL A 172 8.45 -3.39 26.76
C VAL A 172 7.65 -2.09 26.77
N LEU A 173 7.36 -1.52 25.60
CA LEU A 173 6.55 -0.31 25.54
C LEU A 173 5.10 -0.67 25.95
N PRO A 174 4.57 -0.13 27.06
CA PRO A 174 3.23 -0.48 27.50
C PRO A 174 2.20 -0.03 26.46
N ASP A 175 1.18 -0.88 26.27
CA ASP A 175 0.03 -0.61 25.42
C ASP A 175 0.41 -0.22 23.98
N SER A 176 1.41 -0.90 23.45
CA SER A 176 1.86 -0.78 22.06
C SER A 176 1.53 -2.04 21.26
N ILE A 177 1.33 -1.87 19.96
CA ILE A 177 1.00 -2.96 19.05
C ILE A 177 1.77 -2.82 17.74
N LYS A 178 2.27 -3.95 17.21
CA LYS A 178 2.82 -4.04 15.85
C LYS A 178 1.89 -4.84 14.97
N VAL A 179 1.53 -4.26 13.83
CA VAL A 179 0.69 -4.89 12.81
C VAL A 179 1.60 -5.51 11.76
N ALA A 180 1.63 -6.83 11.70
CA ALA A 180 2.41 -7.55 10.69
C ALA A 180 1.77 -7.39 9.30
N VAL A 181 2.59 -7.57 8.26
CA VAL A 181 2.09 -7.66 6.89
C VAL A 181 1.12 -8.84 6.77
N ILE A 182 0.03 -8.64 6.02
CA ILE A 182 -0.99 -9.69 5.83
C ILE A 182 -0.40 -10.79 4.95
N THR A 183 -0.37 -12.01 5.48
CA THR A 183 0.10 -13.20 4.76
C THR A 183 -1.03 -13.86 3.99
N THR A 184 -0.72 -14.46 2.84
CA THR A 184 -1.70 -15.10 1.94
C THR A 184 -1.19 -16.49 1.53
N PRO A 185 -1.31 -17.52 2.40
CA PRO A 185 -0.81 -18.87 2.09
C PRO A 185 -1.68 -19.61 1.06
N GLY A 186 -2.92 -19.15 0.84
CA GLY A 186 -3.87 -19.74 -0.09
C GLY A 186 -3.89 -19.06 -1.46
N ASP A 187 -5.10 -18.83 -1.99
CA ASP A 187 -5.31 -18.22 -3.31
C ASP A 187 -4.65 -16.84 -3.41
N PRO A 188 -4.12 -16.47 -4.59
CA PRO A 188 -3.55 -15.14 -4.80
C PRO A 188 -4.62 -14.07 -4.58
N VAL A 189 -4.37 -13.20 -3.61
CA VAL A 189 -5.28 -12.10 -3.28
C VAL A 189 -4.79 -10.85 -3.96
N PRO A 190 -5.67 -10.13 -4.69
CA PRO A 190 -5.28 -8.88 -5.31
C PRO A 190 -4.76 -7.87 -4.28
N ALA A 191 -3.66 -7.20 -4.59
CA ALA A 191 -2.92 -6.36 -3.65
C ALA A 191 -3.79 -5.23 -3.08
N GLU A 192 -4.76 -4.72 -3.85
CA GLU A 192 -5.67 -3.67 -3.39
C GLU A 192 -6.47 -4.11 -2.16
N TYR A 193 -6.90 -5.38 -2.07
CA TYR A 193 -7.62 -5.87 -0.88
C TYR A 193 -6.68 -5.93 0.32
N ARG A 194 -5.47 -6.43 0.08
CA ARG A 194 -4.45 -6.62 1.11
C ARG A 194 -4.05 -5.27 1.73
N MET A 195 -3.72 -4.30 0.89
CA MET A 195 -3.28 -2.98 1.33
C MET A 195 -4.42 -2.13 1.88
N LEU A 196 -5.62 -2.18 1.31
CA LEU A 196 -6.78 -1.48 1.90
C LEU A 196 -7.07 -1.97 3.33
N ILE A 197 -7.01 -3.28 3.58
CA ILE A 197 -7.23 -3.83 4.93
C ILE A 197 -6.11 -3.41 5.87
N TYR A 198 -4.85 -3.59 5.45
CA TYR A 198 -3.69 -3.28 6.27
C TYR A 198 -3.66 -1.79 6.68
N GLU A 199 -3.82 -0.88 5.72
CA GLU A 199 -3.83 0.56 5.99
C GLU A 199 -5.01 1.01 6.85
N GLN A 200 -6.21 0.49 6.58
CA GLN A 200 -7.38 0.84 7.38
C GLN A 200 -7.23 0.35 8.82
N LEU A 201 -6.61 -0.82 9.02
CA LEU A 201 -6.31 -1.38 10.33
C LEU A 201 -5.34 -0.51 11.11
N VAL A 202 -4.17 -0.19 10.54
CA VAL A 202 -3.19 0.67 11.19
C VAL A 202 -3.81 2.02 11.55
N ARG A 203 -4.54 2.64 10.61
CA ARG A 203 -5.21 3.92 10.85
C ARG A 203 -6.23 3.84 11.98
N ARG A 204 -7.15 2.86 11.95
CA ARG A 204 -8.21 2.74 12.97
C ARG A 204 -7.62 2.51 14.36
N LEU A 205 -6.58 1.68 14.47
CA LEU A 205 -5.89 1.46 15.74
C LEU A 205 -5.29 2.74 16.30
N ARG A 206 -4.77 3.64 15.45
CA ARG A 206 -4.25 4.95 15.83
C ARG A 206 -5.37 5.92 16.22
N GLU A 207 -6.42 6.01 15.40
CA GLU A 207 -7.55 6.92 15.61
C GLU A 207 -8.33 6.63 16.90
N GLU A 208 -8.45 5.37 17.28
CA GLU A 208 -9.13 4.99 18.51
C GLU A 208 -8.34 5.34 19.78
N GLY A 209 -7.04 5.64 19.66
CA GLY A 209 -6.19 6.12 20.76
C GLY A 209 -5.98 5.10 21.89
N ARG A 210 -6.27 3.82 21.65
CA ARG A 210 -6.21 2.75 22.66
C ARG A 210 -4.80 2.23 22.90
N PHE A 211 -3.98 2.30 21.87
CA PHE A 211 -2.56 1.99 21.93
C PHE A 211 -1.80 3.30 21.96
N THR A 212 -0.82 3.39 22.85
CA THR A 212 0.10 4.53 22.93
C THR A 212 0.95 4.61 21.65
N ALA A 213 1.24 3.46 21.04
CA ALA A 213 1.95 3.35 19.78
C ALA A 213 1.41 2.21 18.92
N VAL A 214 1.28 2.47 17.61
CA VAL A 214 0.89 1.49 16.59
C VAL A 214 1.98 1.47 15.52
N TYR A 215 2.76 0.40 15.55
CA TYR A 215 3.86 0.15 14.63
C TYR A 215 3.40 -0.67 13.43
N ARG A 216 4.02 -0.40 12.30
CA ARG A 216 3.84 -1.15 11.06
C ARG A 216 4.86 -2.29 11.00
N ASP A 217 4.65 -3.18 10.05
CA ASP A 217 5.66 -4.17 9.72
C ASP A 217 6.94 -3.49 9.23
N SER A 218 8.10 -4.06 9.62
CA SER A 218 9.44 -3.54 9.31
C SER A 218 9.75 -2.10 9.75
N ASP A 219 8.94 -1.51 10.64
CA ASP A 219 9.25 -0.21 11.24
C ASP A 219 10.55 -0.33 12.06
N ASP A 220 11.55 0.49 11.72
CA ASP A 220 12.91 0.48 12.27
C ASP A 220 13.05 1.39 13.50
N GLU A 221 11.97 2.03 13.96
CA GLU A 221 11.97 2.74 15.25
C GLU A 221 12.44 1.79 16.36
N PRO A 222 13.35 2.21 17.26
CA PRO A 222 13.85 1.35 18.34
C PRO A 222 12.73 0.73 19.18
N GLU A 223 11.66 1.48 19.43
CA GLU A 223 10.49 1.03 20.17
C GLU A 223 9.61 0.04 19.36
N ALA A 224 9.68 0.07 18.03
CA ALA A 224 8.98 -0.88 17.16
C ALA A 224 9.58 -2.30 17.18
N ALA A 225 10.76 -2.46 17.81
CA ALA A 225 11.36 -3.77 18.07
C ALA A 225 10.61 -4.52 19.19
N CYS A 226 10.03 -3.81 20.17
CA CYS A 226 9.45 -4.41 21.38
C CYS A 226 8.02 -3.94 21.71
N PRO A 227 7.07 -4.10 20.77
CA PRO A 227 5.69 -3.85 21.07
C PRO A 227 5.17 -4.86 22.12
N LYS A 228 4.24 -4.43 22.97
CA LYS A 228 3.58 -5.33 23.94
C LYS A 228 2.78 -6.42 23.23
N TYR A 229 2.21 -6.11 22.06
CA TYR A 229 1.38 -7.01 21.28
C TYR A 229 1.82 -7.08 19.82
N HIS A 230 1.73 -8.27 19.23
CA HIS A 230 1.89 -8.52 17.80
C HIS A 230 0.56 -8.98 17.22
N LEU A 231 0.08 -8.28 16.19
CA LEU A 231 -1.13 -8.62 15.44
C LEU A 231 -0.74 -9.20 14.09
N VAL A 232 -1.11 -10.46 13.87
CA VAL A 232 -0.89 -11.19 12.62
C VAL A 232 -2.24 -11.52 12.00
N LEU A 233 -2.38 -11.17 10.72
CA LEU A 233 -3.53 -11.53 9.89
C LEU A 233 -3.07 -12.45 8.78
N THR A 234 -3.66 -13.64 8.74
CA THR A 234 -3.47 -14.60 7.64
C THR A 234 -4.75 -14.66 6.84
N LEU A 235 -4.70 -14.41 5.54
CA LEU A 235 -5.86 -14.50 4.65
C LEU A 235 -5.94 -15.92 4.07
N ASP A 236 -6.74 -16.76 4.72
CA ASP A 236 -6.90 -18.19 4.40
C ASP A 236 -7.66 -18.44 3.11
N ALA A 237 -8.67 -17.62 2.82
CA ALA A 237 -9.52 -17.81 1.66
C ALA A 237 -10.01 -16.47 1.11
N PHE A 238 -9.94 -16.34 -0.21
CA PHE A 238 -10.44 -15.20 -0.96
C PHE A 238 -11.31 -15.68 -2.12
N LYS A 239 -12.52 -15.15 -2.22
CA LYS A 239 -13.39 -15.36 -3.38
C LYS A 239 -13.90 -14.02 -3.86
N LYS A 240 -13.38 -13.55 -5.00
CA LYS A 240 -13.87 -12.33 -5.66
C LYS A 240 -15.34 -12.51 -6.05
N GLY A 241 -16.13 -11.48 -5.78
CA GLY A 241 -17.52 -11.42 -6.24
C GLY A 241 -17.61 -11.35 -7.76
N ASN A 242 -18.77 -11.73 -8.31
CA ASN A 242 -19.03 -11.70 -9.74
C ASN A 242 -20.29 -10.89 -10.02
N ALA A 243 -20.11 -9.69 -10.59
CA ALA A 243 -21.18 -8.78 -10.93
C ALA A 243 -22.14 -9.34 -11.99
N ALA A 244 -21.61 -10.03 -13.01
CA ALA A 244 -22.43 -10.64 -14.06
C ALA A 244 -23.36 -11.72 -13.48
N VAL A 245 -22.84 -12.56 -12.59
CA VAL A 245 -23.65 -13.60 -11.91
C VAL A 245 -24.74 -12.96 -11.04
N ARG A 246 -24.46 -11.85 -10.36
CA ARG A 246 -25.46 -11.12 -9.57
C ARG A 246 -26.56 -10.54 -10.45
N ALA A 247 -26.20 -9.98 -11.60
CA ALA A 247 -27.16 -9.41 -12.55
C ALA A 247 -28.06 -10.50 -13.16
N SER A 248 -27.52 -11.69 -13.43
CA SER A 248 -28.26 -12.75 -14.13
C SER A 248 -29.18 -13.60 -13.25
N THR A 249 -29.02 -13.56 -11.92
CA THR A 249 -29.74 -14.45 -10.99
C THR A 249 -30.90 -13.78 -10.24
N GLY A 250 -31.24 -12.53 -10.57
CA GLY A 250 -32.41 -11.83 -10.05
C GLY A 250 -32.43 -11.75 -8.51
N PRO A 251 -33.60 -11.82 -7.86
CA PRO A 251 -33.71 -11.80 -6.39
C PRO A 251 -33.02 -12.97 -5.67
N VAL A 252 -32.83 -14.12 -6.33
CA VAL A 252 -32.09 -15.25 -5.74
C VAL A 252 -30.58 -14.98 -5.78
N GLY A 253 -30.13 -14.16 -6.72
CA GLY A 253 -28.78 -13.63 -6.86
C GLY A 253 -28.29 -12.75 -5.71
N PHE A 254 -29.15 -12.39 -4.75
CA PHE A 254 -28.76 -11.59 -3.60
C PHE A 254 -27.67 -12.24 -2.72
N PHE A 255 -27.51 -13.56 -2.78
CA PHE A 255 -26.52 -14.31 -2.01
C PHE A 255 -25.41 -14.94 -2.86
N VAL A 256 -25.50 -14.81 -4.19
CA VAL A 256 -24.59 -15.42 -5.16
C VAL A 256 -23.66 -14.33 -5.70
N GLY A 257 -22.35 -14.57 -5.74
CA GLY A 257 -21.39 -13.62 -6.32
C GLY A 257 -21.00 -12.44 -5.42
N ALA A 258 -21.18 -12.53 -4.10
CA ALA A 258 -20.56 -11.61 -3.13
C ALA A 258 -19.05 -11.89 -2.99
N THR A 259 -18.26 -10.85 -2.76
CA THR A 259 -16.86 -11.03 -2.36
C THR A 259 -16.81 -11.60 -0.94
N LYS A 260 -15.98 -12.63 -0.74
CA LYS A 260 -15.82 -13.32 0.54
C LYS A 260 -14.35 -13.39 0.91
N LEU A 261 -14.05 -13.09 2.17
CA LEU A 261 -12.73 -13.25 2.76
C LEU A 261 -12.85 -14.03 4.07
N LYS A 262 -11.87 -14.91 4.32
CA LYS A 262 -11.65 -15.59 5.60
C LYS A 262 -10.26 -15.24 6.09
N PHE A 263 -10.18 -14.61 7.26
CA PHE A 263 -8.93 -14.33 7.94
C PHE A 263 -8.79 -15.23 9.15
N HIS A 264 -7.58 -15.72 9.37
CA HIS A 264 -7.13 -16.19 10.66
C HIS A 264 -6.39 -15.05 11.36
N VAL A 265 -6.85 -14.70 12.57
CA VAL A 265 -6.39 -13.53 13.33
C VAL A 265 -5.72 -14.01 14.59
N GLN A 266 -4.48 -13.56 14.76
CA GLN A 266 -3.65 -13.89 15.90
C GLN A 266 -3.18 -12.60 16.57
N VAL A 267 -3.38 -12.51 17.88
CA VAL A 267 -2.80 -11.46 18.72
C VAL A 267 -2.02 -12.12 19.83
N GLN A 268 -0.71 -11.92 19.79
CA GLN A 268 0.22 -12.49 20.75
C GLN A 268 0.82 -11.38 21.61
N ALA A 269 0.87 -11.58 22.92
CA ALA A 269 1.65 -10.72 23.80
C ALA A 269 3.14 -11.06 23.69
N LEU A 270 4.03 -10.13 24.04
CA LEU A 270 5.48 -10.34 23.95
C LEU A 270 5.98 -11.58 24.72
N ASN A 271 5.28 -11.99 25.78
CA ASN A 271 5.57 -13.20 26.54
C ASN A 271 5.13 -14.51 25.85
N GLY A 272 4.70 -14.45 24.60
CA GLY A 272 4.20 -15.58 23.81
C GLY A 272 2.74 -15.97 24.07
N ARG A 273 2.07 -15.35 25.06
CA ARG A 273 0.66 -15.66 25.37
C ARG A 273 -0.25 -15.20 24.24
N MET A 274 -1.02 -16.14 23.69
CA MET A 274 -2.07 -15.85 22.73
C MET A 274 -3.26 -15.19 23.43
N LEU A 275 -3.64 -14.00 22.98
CA LEU A 275 -4.79 -13.24 23.47
C LEU A 275 -6.00 -13.42 22.54
N ILE A 276 -5.74 -13.51 21.24
CA ILE A 276 -6.73 -13.77 20.20
C ILE A 276 -6.15 -14.81 19.26
N ASP A 277 -6.93 -15.84 18.98
CA ASP A 277 -6.67 -16.86 17.97
C ASP A 277 -8.03 -17.29 17.42
N LYS A 278 -8.46 -16.65 16.33
CA LYS A 278 -9.84 -16.79 15.80
C LYS A 278 -9.91 -16.59 14.30
N ASP A 279 -10.88 -17.26 13.69
CA ASP A 279 -11.26 -17.02 12.31
C ASP A 279 -12.31 -15.89 12.21
N LEU A 280 -12.04 -14.91 11.35
CA LEU A 280 -13.00 -13.88 10.94
C LEU A 280 -13.44 -14.11 9.50
N LYS A 281 -14.74 -14.08 9.27
CA LYS A 281 -15.33 -14.16 7.93
C LYS A 281 -16.01 -12.86 7.60
N ALA A 282 -15.68 -12.29 6.46
CA ALA A 282 -16.35 -11.13 5.92
C ALA A 282 -16.91 -11.45 4.55
N SER A 283 -18.12 -10.94 4.30
CA SER A 283 -18.71 -10.93 2.97
C SER A 283 -19.32 -9.56 2.73
N GLN A 284 -19.11 -9.08 1.51
CA GLN A 284 -19.53 -7.79 1.04
C GLN A 284 -20.12 -7.91 -0.35
N ARG A 285 -21.13 -7.07 -0.61
CA ARG A 285 -21.80 -6.91 -1.88
C ARG A 285 -21.50 -5.52 -2.43
N GLY A 286 -21.33 -5.46 -3.75
CA GLY A 286 -21.19 -4.23 -4.50
C GLY A 286 -19.94 -4.28 -5.35
N ASP A 287 -19.58 -3.14 -5.90
CA ASP A 287 -18.40 -3.02 -6.74
C ASP A 287 -17.25 -2.29 -6.04
N THR A 288 -17.54 -1.60 -4.93
CA THR A 288 -16.57 -1.10 -3.94
C THR A 288 -16.29 -2.14 -2.85
N ASP A 289 -16.35 -3.42 -3.23
CA ASP A 289 -16.25 -4.55 -2.32
C ASP A 289 -14.99 -4.49 -1.47
N SER A 290 -13.84 -4.13 -2.07
CA SER A 290 -12.55 -4.03 -1.38
C SER A 290 -12.54 -2.99 -0.26
N LEU A 291 -13.08 -1.79 -0.49
CA LEU A 291 -13.13 -0.71 0.50
C LEU A 291 -14.08 -1.03 1.66
N ASN A 292 -15.28 -1.50 1.33
CA ASN A 292 -16.30 -1.77 2.34
C ASN A 292 -15.99 -3.03 3.15
N ILE A 293 -15.41 -4.05 2.51
CA ILE A 293 -15.02 -5.26 3.22
C ILE A 293 -13.84 -4.99 4.14
N ALA A 294 -12.87 -4.17 3.71
CA ALA A 294 -11.77 -3.75 4.57
C ALA A 294 -12.27 -3.01 5.82
N ASP A 295 -13.23 -2.10 5.65
CA ASP A 295 -13.79 -1.34 6.76
C ASP A 295 -14.49 -2.26 7.77
N LYS A 296 -15.27 -3.21 7.26
CA LYS A 296 -16.00 -4.19 8.06
C LYS A 296 -15.06 -5.13 8.82
N ILE A 297 -14.03 -5.66 8.16
CA ILE A 297 -13.03 -6.52 8.79
C ILE A 297 -12.32 -5.77 9.89
N THR A 298 -11.86 -4.56 9.59
CA THR A 298 -11.11 -3.76 10.55
C THR A 298 -11.96 -3.41 11.78
N LYS A 299 -13.21 -2.98 11.59
CA LYS A 299 -14.14 -2.77 12.71
C LYS A 299 -14.37 -4.02 13.55
N SER A 300 -14.43 -5.19 12.93
CA SER A 300 -14.57 -6.46 13.65
C SER A 300 -13.31 -6.80 14.45
N LEU A 301 -12.13 -6.59 13.86
CA LEU A 301 -10.84 -6.81 14.51
C LEU A 301 -10.67 -5.91 15.73
N THR A 302 -10.96 -4.61 15.60
CA THR A 302 -10.75 -3.71 16.72
C THR A 302 -11.69 -4.01 17.89
N LYS A 303 -12.92 -4.44 17.61
CA LYS A 303 -13.84 -4.93 18.65
C LYS A 303 -13.34 -6.19 19.36
N GLU A 304 -12.68 -7.11 18.66
CA GLU A 304 -12.09 -8.30 19.30
C GLU A 304 -10.87 -7.89 20.16
N LEU A 305 -10.05 -6.94 19.71
CA LEU A 305 -8.97 -6.34 20.50
C LEU A 305 -9.47 -5.63 21.76
N GLU A 306 -10.60 -4.91 21.68
CA GLU A 306 -11.28 -4.32 22.84
C GLU A 306 -11.57 -5.37 23.90
N LYS A 307 -12.29 -6.43 23.51
CA LYS A 307 -12.64 -7.52 24.43
C LYS A 307 -11.39 -8.14 25.06
N ALA A 308 -10.38 -8.46 24.27
CA ALA A 308 -9.16 -9.11 24.75
C ALA A 308 -8.40 -8.27 25.79
N SER A 309 -8.25 -6.96 25.54
CA SER A 309 -7.59 -6.06 26.50
C SER A 309 -8.36 -5.85 27.81
N MET A 310 -9.70 -5.85 27.77
CA MET A 310 -10.53 -5.74 28.98
C MET A 310 -10.40 -6.96 29.88
N HIS A 311 -10.15 -8.13 29.29
CA HIS A 311 -9.85 -9.35 30.04
C HIS A 311 -8.43 -9.34 30.63
N ALA A 312 -7.44 -8.82 29.89
CA ALA A 312 -6.05 -8.76 30.35
C ALA A 312 -5.82 -7.74 31.49
N ALA A 313 -6.62 -6.67 31.58
CA ALA A 313 -6.53 -5.68 32.66
C ALA A 313 -7.19 -6.14 33.98
N ARG A 314 -7.94 -7.26 33.95
CA ARG A 314 -8.65 -7.83 35.11
C ARG A 314 -7.96 -9.07 35.71
N SER A 315 -6.90 -9.55 35.06
CA SER A 315 -6.08 -10.71 35.45
C SER A 315 -4.75 -10.26 36.00
#